data_AF-A0A9N8KQC1-F1
#
_entry.id   AF-A0A9N8KQC1-F1
#
_cell.length_a   1.000
_cell.length_b   1.000
_cell.length_c   1.000
_cell.angle_alpha   90.00
_cell.angle_beta   90.00
_cell.angle_gamma   90.00
#
_symmetry.space_group_name_H-M   'P 1'
#
loop_
_entity.id
_entity.type
_entity.pdbx_description
1 polymer ?
#
loop_
_entity_poly.entity_id
_entity_poly.type
_entity_poly.pdbx_seq_one_letter_code
_entity_poly.pdbx_strand_id
1 'polypeptide(L)'
;FETATPAVRSQAVPYKGSKRVEADTVTELFLIQAKKKPRLDIQDQIERASVLATQLRDSVKDDAEITTSATKQSATEELVQIFESMQEKTVSASKSLDDLITTQINLEVKLKMKALLDITNAVSFGPSKPKPLRTEIQEYLAPHDPRSEERIVRLAHEKMAGVTSGDYTAKITEAVMSAIVEEFQKGIEKQLRSLLE
;
A
#
# COMPACT_ATOMS: atom_id res chain seq x y z
N PHE A 1 -52.30 9.82 36.72
CA PHE A 1 -52.06 10.92 37.68
C PHE A 1 -51.06 10.39 38.69
N GLU A 2 -49.77 10.63 38.46
CA GLU A 2 -49.03 11.78 38.99
C GLU A 2 -48.75 11.65 40.49
N THR A 3 -47.47 11.59 40.84
CA THR A 3 -46.80 12.33 41.93
C THR A 3 -45.30 12.00 41.83
N ALA A 4 -44.40 12.90 41.38
CA ALA A 4 -43.90 14.15 41.96
C ALA A 4 -43.13 13.97 43.28
N THR A 5 -41.79 13.96 43.16
CA THR A 5 -40.70 14.64 43.94
C THR A 5 -40.69 14.64 45.48
N PRO A 6 -39.51 14.68 46.16
CA PRO A 6 -38.76 15.94 46.29
C PRO A 6 -37.21 15.82 46.32
N ALA A 7 -36.57 16.99 46.20
CA ALA A 7 -35.13 17.26 46.30
C ALA A 7 -34.69 17.53 47.75
N VAL A 8 -33.41 17.29 48.09
CA VAL A 8 -32.70 17.96 49.18
C VAL A 8 -31.25 18.29 48.78
N ARG A 9 -30.79 19.42 49.27
CA ARG A 9 -29.71 20.31 48.84
C ARG A 9 -28.60 20.34 49.89
N SER A 10 -27.37 20.67 49.45
CA SER A 10 -26.27 21.32 50.18
C SER A 10 -25.46 20.51 51.21
N GLN A 11 -24.12 20.51 51.09
CA GLN A 11 -23.23 21.53 51.68
C GLN A 11 -21.75 21.23 51.36
N ALA A 12 -20.98 22.29 51.12
CA ALA A 12 -19.53 22.29 50.96
C ALA A 12 -18.83 22.53 52.32
N VAL A 13 -17.68 21.90 52.55
CA VAL A 13 -16.68 22.30 53.55
C VAL A 13 -15.26 22.03 52.98
N PRO A 14 -14.26 22.92 53.19
CA PRO A 14 -13.06 23.00 52.37
C PRO A 14 -11.87 22.27 52.99
N TYR A 15 -10.91 21.83 52.17
CA TYR A 15 -9.56 21.50 52.64
C TYR A 15 -8.50 22.27 51.86
N LYS A 16 -7.81 23.15 52.58
CA LYS A 16 -6.60 23.87 52.14
C LYS A 16 -5.38 22.95 52.28
N GLY A 17 -4.61 22.85 51.20
CA GLY A 17 -3.15 22.88 51.21
C GLY A 17 -2.41 21.63 51.67
N SER A 18 -1.95 20.82 50.71
CA SER A 18 -0.66 20.14 50.82
C SER A 18 0.06 20.24 49.48
N LYS A 19 1.19 20.95 49.47
CA LYS A 19 2.07 21.09 48.31
C LYS A 19 2.66 19.73 47.97
N ARG A 20 2.36 19.21 46.78
CA ARG A 20 3.28 18.32 46.08
C ARG A 20 3.37 18.77 44.63
N VAL A 21 4.59 19.14 44.27
CA VAL A 21 5.05 19.40 42.91
C VAL A 21 4.85 18.11 42.13
N GLU A 22 3.94 18.10 41.17
CA GLU A 22 3.93 17.11 40.10
C GLU A 22 4.25 17.84 38.80
N ALA A 23 5.42 17.50 38.29
CA ALA A 23 6.01 18.02 37.07
C ALA A 23 5.15 17.62 35.88
N ASP A 24 4.63 18.62 35.18
CA ASP A 24 4.78 18.91 33.75
C ASP A 24 5.12 17.78 32.74
N THR A 25 4.59 16.56 32.89
CA THR A 25 4.80 15.46 31.93
C THR A 25 3.78 15.43 30.77
N VAL A 26 2.84 16.38 30.71
CA VAL A 26 1.90 16.49 29.58
C VAL A 26 2.45 17.42 28.49
N THR A 27 3.29 18.39 28.87
CA THR A 27 3.86 19.38 27.95
C THR A 27 5.01 18.79 27.12
N GLU A 28 5.77 17.82 27.65
CA GLU A 28 6.87 17.17 26.92
C GLU A 28 6.42 16.28 25.76
N LEU A 29 5.29 15.55 25.89
CA LEU A 29 4.76 14.75 24.79
C LEU A 29 4.22 15.61 23.63
N PHE A 30 3.68 16.80 23.94
CA PHE A 30 3.27 17.77 22.93
C PHE A 30 4.46 18.49 22.28
N LEU A 31 5.54 18.75 23.01
CA LEU A 31 6.75 19.37 22.46
C LEU A 31 7.55 18.46 21.52
N ILE A 32 7.54 17.14 21.76
CA ILE A 32 8.16 16.17 20.84
C ILE A 32 7.34 16.03 19.54
N GLN A 33 6.01 16.16 19.62
CA GLN A 33 5.15 16.18 18.42
C GLN A 33 5.18 17.54 17.69
N ALA A 34 5.45 18.64 18.38
CA ALA A 34 5.46 20.00 17.84
C ALA A 34 6.79 20.46 17.19
N LYS A 35 7.85 19.64 17.21
CA LYS A 35 9.07 19.88 16.41
C LYS A 35 9.08 19.15 15.06
N LYS A 36 7.92 18.72 14.56
CA LYS A 36 7.80 18.35 13.14
C LYS A 36 7.82 19.63 12.30
N LYS A 37 9.02 20.01 11.83
CA LYS A 37 9.21 20.98 10.74
C LYS A 37 8.19 20.69 9.63
N PRO A 38 7.74 21.71 8.87
CA PRO A 38 6.77 21.52 7.79
C PRO A 38 7.23 20.37 6.89
N ARG A 39 6.40 19.33 6.76
CA ARG A 39 6.67 18.18 5.90
C ARG A 39 6.56 18.64 4.44
N LEU A 40 7.63 19.27 3.95
CA LEU A 40 7.81 19.65 2.55
C LEU A 40 7.55 18.45 1.64
N ASP A 41 7.02 18.69 0.43
CA ASP A 41 6.92 17.66 -0.61
C ASP A 41 8.31 17.10 -0.98
N ILE A 42 8.41 15.94 -1.63
CA ILE A 42 9.70 15.41 -2.11
C ILE A 42 10.41 16.42 -3.03
N GLN A 43 9.67 17.13 -3.89
CA GLN A 43 10.26 18.15 -4.76
C GLN A 43 10.84 19.29 -3.94
N ASP A 44 10.07 19.85 -3.01
CA ASP A 44 10.55 20.91 -2.12
C ASP A 44 11.74 20.44 -1.27
N GLN A 45 11.75 19.18 -0.82
CA GLN A 45 12.85 18.57 -0.07
C GLN A 45 14.13 18.50 -0.91
N ILE A 46 14.05 18.16 -2.19
CA ILE A 46 15.17 18.15 -3.14
C ILE A 46 15.70 19.57 -3.38
N GLU A 47 14.82 20.55 -3.57
CA GLU A 47 15.20 21.95 -3.75
C GLU A 47 15.93 22.48 -2.50
N ARG A 48 15.38 22.20 -1.31
CA ARG A 48 15.98 22.58 -0.03
C ARG A 48 17.34 21.90 0.19
N ALA A 49 17.45 20.62 -0.12
CA ALA A 49 18.73 19.91 -0.04
C ALA A 49 19.77 20.52 -0.99
N SER A 50 19.37 20.90 -2.20
CA SER A 50 20.25 21.52 -3.19
C SER A 50 20.80 22.87 -2.72
N VAL A 51 19.94 23.69 -2.08
CA VAL A 51 20.35 24.97 -1.47
C VAL A 51 21.31 24.74 -0.31
N LEU A 52 21.00 23.83 0.63
CA LEU A 52 21.85 23.52 1.77
C LEU A 52 23.22 22.97 1.35
N ALA A 53 23.26 22.09 0.35
CA ALA A 53 24.50 21.55 -0.20
C ALA A 53 25.36 22.65 -0.83
N THR A 54 24.73 23.62 -1.52
CA THR A 54 25.42 24.78 -2.09
C THR A 54 25.98 25.68 -1.00
N GLN A 55 25.18 25.99 0.03
CA GLN A 55 25.61 26.77 1.20
C GLN A 55 26.79 26.11 1.93
N LEU A 56 26.74 24.79 2.13
CA LEU A 56 27.85 24.04 2.72
C LEU A 56 29.11 24.13 1.86
N ARG A 57 29.00 23.90 0.55
CA ARG A 57 30.14 23.97 -0.38
C ARG A 57 30.79 25.35 -0.40
N ASP A 58 29.98 26.40 -0.40
CA ASP A 58 30.49 27.78 -0.49
C ASP A 58 31.07 28.23 0.87
N SER A 59 30.50 27.78 2.00
CA SER A 59 31.03 28.03 3.35
C SER A 59 32.38 27.36 3.66
N VAL A 60 32.79 26.37 2.85
CA VAL A 60 34.10 25.71 2.95
C VAL A 60 35.18 26.51 2.19
N LYS A 61 34.79 27.37 1.26
CA LYS A 61 35.72 28.22 0.50
C LYS A 61 36.10 29.51 1.23
N ASP A 62 35.22 30.00 2.12
CA ASP A 62 35.45 31.20 2.91
C ASP A 62 35.93 30.81 4.33
N ASP A 63 37.22 31.04 4.61
CA ASP A 63 37.98 30.64 5.82
C ASP A 63 37.59 31.43 7.10
N ALA A 64 36.30 31.75 7.30
CA ALA A 64 35.80 32.44 8.49
C ALA A 64 35.48 31.43 9.61
N GLU A 65 36.45 31.19 10.48
CA GLU A 65 36.62 29.91 11.21
C GLU A 65 35.69 29.68 12.43
N ILE A 66 34.98 30.68 12.98
CA ILE A 66 34.34 30.54 14.31
C ILE A 66 32.80 30.63 14.30
N THR A 67 32.18 31.41 13.40
CA THR A 67 30.71 31.49 13.25
C THR A 67 30.16 30.52 12.20
N THR A 68 31.03 29.89 11.41
CA THR A 68 30.63 28.96 10.33
C THR A 68 30.41 27.52 10.83
N SER A 69 31.05 27.10 11.93
CA SER A 69 30.96 25.70 12.41
C SER A 69 29.54 25.28 12.82
N ALA A 70 28.85 26.08 13.64
CA ALA A 70 27.48 25.76 14.07
C ALA A 70 26.48 25.79 12.90
N THR A 71 26.67 26.70 11.94
CA THR A 71 25.84 26.80 10.74
C THR A 71 26.08 25.63 9.78
N LYS A 72 27.34 25.21 9.62
CA LYS A 72 27.74 24.00 8.86
C LYS A 72 27.16 22.74 9.49
N GLN A 73 27.25 22.62 10.81
CA GLN A 73 26.67 21.50 11.54
C GLN A 73 25.15 21.46 11.38
N SER A 74 24.47 22.59 11.58
CA SER A 74 23.02 22.72 11.40
C SER A 74 22.55 22.38 9.98
N ALA A 75 23.26 22.88 8.95
CA ALA A 75 22.95 22.56 7.55
C ALA A 75 23.19 21.08 7.22
N THR A 76 24.22 20.46 7.81
CA THR A 76 24.50 19.03 7.64
C THR A 76 23.45 18.16 8.33
N GLU A 77 23.08 18.48 9.57
CA GLU A 77 21.99 17.80 10.30
C GLU A 77 20.66 17.91 9.54
N GLU A 78 20.39 19.08 8.96
CA GLU A 78 19.18 19.28 8.14
C GLU A 78 19.21 18.45 6.85
N LEU A 79 20.35 18.34 6.18
CA LEU A 79 20.50 17.45 5.02
C LEU A 79 20.27 15.99 5.38
N VAL A 80 20.84 15.51 6.50
CA VAL A 80 20.60 14.15 6.98
C VAL A 80 19.10 13.91 7.22
N GLN A 81 18.43 14.85 7.89
CA GLN A 81 17.00 14.77 8.15
C GLN A 81 16.16 14.75 6.86
N ILE A 82 16.56 15.53 5.83
CA ILE A 82 15.91 15.50 4.52
C ILE A 82 16.10 14.13 3.86
N PHE A 83 17.32 13.58 3.87
CA PHE A 83 17.60 12.27 3.27
C PHE A 83 16.83 11.13 3.93
N GLU A 84 16.75 11.12 5.27
CA GLU A 84 15.95 10.13 6.01
C GLU A 84 14.46 10.25 5.64
N SER A 85 13.94 11.48 5.60
CA SER A 85 12.54 11.72 5.24
C SER A 85 12.23 11.31 3.80
N MET A 86 13.14 11.55 2.86
CA MET A 86 12.98 11.13 1.47
C MET A 86 12.99 9.60 1.36
N GLN A 87 13.93 8.92 2.04
CA GLN A 87 13.98 7.45 2.06
C GLN A 87 12.69 6.84 2.61
N GLU A 88 12.17 7.34 3.73
CA GLU A 88 10.91 6.89 4.32
C GLU A 88 9.75 7.01 3.33
N LYS A 89 9.63 8.17 2.66
CA LYS A 89 8.58 8.41 1.67
C LYS A 89 8.74 7.52 0.43
N THR A 90 9.96 7.30 -0.06
CA THR A 90 10.22 6.42 -1.20
C THR A 90 9.82 4.98 -0.87
N VAL A 91 10.17 4.48 0.31
CA VAL A 91 9.76 3.13 0.76
C VAL A 91 8.24 3.04 0.88
N SER A 92 7.60 4.06 1.46
CA SER A 92 6.13 4.10 1.57
C SER A 92 5.45 4.12 0.20
N ALA A 93 5.96 4.90 -0.75
CA ALA A 93 5.42 4.98 -2.11
C ALA A 93 5.59 3.66 -2.86
N SER A 94 6.75 2.99 -2.70
CA SER A 94 6.99 1.66 -3.27
C SER A 94 5.95 0.66 -2.76
N LYS A 95 5.71 0.62 -1.44
CA LYS A 95 4.70 -0.26 -0.86
C LYS A 95 3.30 0.04 -1.39
N SER A 96 2.92 1.31 -1.50
CA SER A 96 1.62 1.69 -2.08
C SER A 96 1.49 1.29 -3.54
N LEU A 97 2.58 1.32 -4.31
CA LEU A 97 2.60 0.82 -5.69
C LEU A 97 2.43 -0.70 -5.73
N ASP A 98 3.11 -1.44 -4.85
CA ASP A 98 2.96 -2.90 -4.76
C ASP A 98 1.51 -3.30 -4.38
N ASP A 99 0.90 -2.57 -3.45
CA ASP A 99 -0.50 -2.75 -3.04
C ASP A 99 -1.46 -2.44 -4.22
N LEU A 100 -1.16 -1.41 -5.02
CA LEU A 100 -1.94 -1.05 -6.20
C LEU A 100 -1.83 -2.11 -7.30
N ILE A 101 -0.63 -2.60 -7.58
CA ILE A 101 -0.39 -3.70 -8.54
C ILE A 101 -1.16 -4.95 -8.09
N THR A 102 -1.08 -5.29 -6.80
CA THR A 102 -1.81 -6.41 -6.21
C THR A 102 -3.31 -6.26 -6.40
N THR A 103 -3.85 -5.08 -6.10
CA THR A 103 -5.29 -4.80 -6.27
C THR A 103 -5.71 -4.92 -7.74
N GLN A 104 -4.90 -4.41 -8.66
CA GLN A 104 -5.18 -4.45 -10.09
C GLN A 104 -5.13 -5.87 -10.67
N ILE A 105 -4.16 -6.69 -10.24
CA ILE A 105 -4.10 -8.12 -10.61
C ILE A 105 -5.38 -8.83 -10.17
N ASN A 106 -5.77 -8.68 -8.89
CA ASN A 106 -6.98 -9.30 -8.37
C ASN A 106 -8.23 -8.88 -9.15
N LEU A 107 -8.35 -7.59 -9.48
CA LEU A 107 -9.47 -7.07 -10.26
C LEU A 107 -9.50 -7.66 -11.67
N GLU A 108 -8.37 -7.67 -12.38
CA GLU A 108 -8.28 -8.18 -13.74
C GLU A 108 -8.60 -9.68 -13.79
N VAL A 109 -8.07 -10.49 -12.87
CA VAL A 109 -8.41 -11.91 -12.76
C VAL A 109 -9.91 -12.09 -12.56
N LYS A 110 -10.50 -11.38 -11.60
CA LYS A 110 -11.93 -11.47 -11.31
C LYS A 110 -12.80 -11.12 -12.52
N LEU A 111 -12.43 -10.08 -13.28
CA LEU A 111 -13.13 -9.69 -14.49
C LEU A 111 -13.04 -10.77 -15.58
N LYS A 112 -11.85 -11.34 -15.82
CA LYS A 112 -11.68 -12.40 -16.83
C LYS A 112 -12.36 -13.69 -16.43
N MET A 113 -12.25 -14.10 -15.17
CA MET A 113 -12.91 -15.30 -14.64
C MET A 113 -14.43 -15.17 -14.70
N LYS A 114 -14.97 -14.00 -14.37
CA LYS A 114 -16.40 -13.71 -14.56
C LYS A 114 -16.80 -13.78 -16.04
N ALA A 115 -16.02 -13.20 -16.95
CA ALA A 115 -16.31 -13.27 -18.38
C ALA A 115 -16.31 -14.72 -18.90
N LEU A 116 -15.36 -15.54 -18.46
CA LEU A 116 -15.34 -16.98 -18.77
C LEU A 116 -16.57 -17.68 -18.21
N LEU A 117 -16.94 -17.40 -16.96
CA LEU A 117 -18.14 -17.94 -16.34
C LEU A 117 -19.39 -17.58 -17.16
N ASP A 118 -19.55 -16.31 -17.55
CA ASP A 118 -20.67 -15.82 -18.35
C ASP A 118 -20.74 -16.53 -19.71
N ILE A 119 -19.60 -16.69 -20.41
CA ILE A 119 -19.51 -17.47 -21.66
C ILE A 119 -19.91 -18.93 -21.41
N THR A 120 -19.48 -19.52 -20.30
CA THR A 120 -19.83 -20.88 -19.93
C THR A 120 -21.23 -21.04 -19.36
N ASN A 121 -21.95 -19.96 -19.10
CA ASN A 121 -23.34 -19.97 -18.65
C ASN A 121 -24.30 -19.55 -19.76
N ALA A 122 -23.83 -18.83 -20.79
CA ALA A 122 -24.63 -18.40 -21.92
C ALA A 122 -25.33 -19.60 -22.57
N VAL A 123 -26.64 -19.70 -22.34
CA VAL A 123 -27.49 -20.75 -22.92
C VAL A 123 -27.62 -20.43 -24.41
N SER A 124 -27.13 -21.32 -25.28
CA SER A 124 -27.59 -21.30 -26.66
C SER A 124 -29.06 -21.66 -26.63
N PHE A 125 -29.95 -20.70 -26.91
CA PHE A 125 -31.37 -20.96 -27.11
C PHE A 125 -31.53 -21.83 -28.37
N GLY A 126 -31.44 -23.15 -28.18
CA GLY A 126 -31.54 -24.17 -29.23
C GLY A 126 -30.97 -25.52 -28.74
N PRO A 127 -31.36 -26.66 -29.33
CA PRO A 127 -30.94 -28.01 -28.90
C PRO A 127 -29.49 -28.34 -29.27
N SER A 128 -28.59 -27.35 -29.25
CA SER A 128 -27.17 -27.53 -29.54
C SER A 128 -26.44 -27.92 -28.26
N LYS A 129 -25.84 -29.11 -28.25
CA LYS A 129 -24.91 -29.59 -27.21
C LYS A 129 -23.92 -28.47 -26.83
N PRO A 130 -23.53 -28.35 -25.54
CA PRO A 130 -22.49 -27.40 -25.15
C PRO A 130 -21.25 -27.61 -26.04
N LYS A 131 -20.69 -26.51 -26.54
CA LYS A 131 -19.45 -26.58 -27.35
C LYS A 131 -18.35 -27.24 -26.50
N PRO A 132 -17.50 -28.11 -27.06
CA PRO A 132 -16.45 -28.81 -26.30
C PRO A 132 -15.61 -27.89 -25.41
N LEU A 133 -15.17 -26.75 -25.96
CA LEU A 133 -14.38 -25.75 -25.23
C LEU A 133 -15.10 -25.16 -24.01
N ARG A 134 -16.44 -25.08 -24.01
CA ARG A 134 -17.20 -24.61 -22.84
C ARG A 134 -17.10 -25.59 -21.68
N THR A 135 -17.24 -26.88 -21.97
CA THR A 135 -17.12 -27.95 -20.98
C THR A 135 -15.70 -28.00 -20.42
N GLU A 136 -14.70 -27.93 -21.30
CA GLU A 136 -13.29 -27.91 -20.91
C GLU A 136 -12.96 -26.70 -20.01
N ILE A 137 -13.46 -25.50 -20.32
CA ILE A 137 -13.27 -24.32 -19.45
C ILE A 137 -13.89 -24.55 -18.07
N GLN A 138 -15.11 -25.09 -17.99
CA GLN A 138 -15.74 -25.38 -16.70
C GLN A 138 -14.97 -26.43 -15.90
N GLU A 139 -14.42 -27.42 -16.57
CA GLU A 139 -13.73 -28.55 -15.93
C GLU A 139 -12.31 -28.18 -15.47
N TYR A 140 -11.51 -27.56 -16.35
CA TYR A 140 -10.09 -27.31 -16.06
C TYR A 140 -9.82 -25.97 -15.40
N LEU A 141 -10.56 -24.92 -15.79
CA LEU A 141 -10.42 -23.60 -15.19
C LEU A 141 -11.40 -23.34 -14.05
N ALA A 142 -12.48 -24.12 -13.94
CA ALA A 142 -13.51 -23.98 -12.91
C ALA A 142 -13.79 -22.50 -12.53
N PRO A 143 -14.31 -21.66 -13.45
CA PRO A 143 -14.39 -20.21 -13.22
C PRO A 143 -15.29 -19.76 -12.07
N HIS A 144 -16.10 -20.68 -11.55
CA HIS A 144 -16.98 -20.50 -10.40
C HIS A 144 -16.30 -20.81 -9.06
N ASP A 145 -15.12 -21.46 -9.07
CA ASP A 145 -14.39 -21.86 -7.87
C ASP A 145 -13.39 -20.76 -7.45
N PRO A 146 -13.56 -20.16 -6.26
CA PRO A 146 -12.61 -19.18 -5.72
C PRO A 146 -11.17 -19.69 -5.66
N ARG A 147 -10.96 -21.00 -5.46
CA ARG A 147 -9.60 -21.59 -5.43
C ARG A 147 -8.94 -21.53 -6.80
N SER A 148 -9.71 -21.53 -7.88
CA SER A 148 -9.17 -21.34 -9.22
C SER A 148 -8.72 -19.90 -9.43
N GLU A 149 -9.54 -18.95 -9.01
CA GLU A 149 -9.19 -17.52 -8.99
C GLU A 149 -7.88 -17.28 -8.22
N GLU A 150 -7.75 -17.84 -7.01
CA GLU A 150 -6.54 -17.73 -6.19
C GLU A 150 -5.29 -18.31 -6.88
N ARG A 151 -5.40 -19.45 -7.57
CA ARG A 151 -4.26 -20.03 -8.32
C ARG A 151 -3.81 -19.10 -9.44
N ILE A 152 -4.75 -18.53 -10.17
CA ILE A 152 -4.47 -17.60 -11.28
C ILE A 152 -3.87 -16.30 -10.74
N VAL A 153 -4.41 -15.74 -9.66
CA VAL A 153 -3.84 -14.57 -8.97
C VAL A 153 -2.39 -14.83 -8.57
N ARG A 154 -2.12 -15.96 -7.91
CA ARG A 154 -0.76 -16.32 -7.49
C ARG A 154 0.19 -16.41 -8.68
N LEU A 155 -0.21 -17.10 -9.75
CA LEU A 155 0.62 -17.25 -10.95
C LEU A 155 0.82 -15.93 -11.69
N ALA A 156 -0.18 -15.04 -11.72
CA ALA A 156 -0.05 -13.70 -12.26
C ALA A 156 0.94 -12.84 -11.46
N HIS A 157 0.94 -12.96 -10.12
CA HIS A 157 1.93 -12.34 -9.25
C HIS A 157 3.35 -12.84 -9.53
N GLU A 158 3.53 -14.16 -9.66
CA GLU A 158 4.82 -14.76 -10.02
C GLU A 158 5.36 -14.20 -11.34
N LYS A 159 4.49 -14.05 -12.35
CA LYS A 159 4.84 -13.46 -13.65
C LYS A 159 5.17 -11.95 -13.56
N MET A 160 4.63 -11.25 -12.57
CA MET A 160 4.91 -9.83 -12.32
C MET A 160 6.15 -9.59 -11.45
N ALA A 161 6.73 -10.61 -10.81
CA ALA A 161 7.79 -10.48 -9.80
C ALA A 161 9.13 -9.88 -10.29
N GLY A 162 9.31 -9.67 -11.60
CA GLY A 162 10.49 -9.01 -12.19
C GLY A 162 10.20 -7.71 -12.93
N VAL A 163 8.96 -7.22 -12.88
CA VAL A 163 8.56 -6.01 -13.62
C VAL A 163 8.99 -4.78 -12.83
N THR A 164 10.00 -4.07 -13.36
CA THR A 164 10.56 -2.87 -12.72
C THR A 164 10.22 -1.56 -13.43
N SER A 165 9.74 -1.62 -14.67
CA SER A 165 9.39 -0.44 -15.47
C SER A 165 8.43 -0.78 -16.62
N GLY A 166 7.81 0.23 -17.22
CA GLY A 166 6.93 0.11 -18.39
C GLY A 166 5.44 0.26 -18.07
N ASP A 167 4.58 -0.02 -19.06
CA ASP A 167 3.13 0.04 -18.90
C ASP A 167 2.63 -1.13 -18.04
N TYR A 168 2.44 -0.86 -16.74
CA TYR A 168 1.93 -1.84 -15.79
C TYR A 168 0.55 -2.37 -16.15
N THR A 169 -0.30 -1.58 -16.83
CA THR A 169 -1.65 -2.02 -17.21
C THR A 169 -1.57 -3.13 -18.25
N ALA A 170 -0.78 -2.91 -19.31
CA ALA A 170 -0.55 -3.90 -20.34
C ALA A 170 0.12 -5.16 -19.76
N LYS A 171 1.14 -4.99 -18.91
CA LYS A 171 1.86 -6.10 -18.29
C LYS A 171 1.00 -6.95 -17.36
N ILE A 172 0.14 -6.31 -16.54
CA ILE A 172 -0.80 -7.03 -15.69
C ILE A 172 -1.79 -7.81 -16.54
N THR A 173 -2.32 -7.20 -17.60
CA THR A 173 -3.25 -7.87 -18.52
C THR A 173 -2.62 -9.10 -19.16
N GLU A 174 -1.38 -8.98 -19.65
CA GLU A 174 -0.61 -10.07 -20.23
C GLU A 174 -0.32 -11.18 -19.21
N ALA A 175 0.11 -10.81 -18.01
CA ALA A 175 0.41 -11.76 -16.93
C ALA A 175 -0.84 -12.58 -16.54
N VAL A 176 -1.99 -11.91 -16.39
CA VAL A 176 -3.27 -12.57 -16.08
C VAL A 176 -3.72 -13.49 -17.21
N MET A 177 -3.67 -13.03 -18.46
CA MET A 177 -4.02 -13.86 -19.63
C MET A 177 -3.12 -15.09 -19.73
N SER A 178 -1.80 -14.91 -19.56
CA SER A 178 -0.83 -16.00 -19.55
C SER A 178 -1.11 -16.99 -18.42
N ALA A 179 -1.41 -16.51 -17.21
CA ALA A 179 -1.74 -17.36 -16.07
C ALA A 179 -3.00 -18.20 -16.30
N ILE A 180 -4.04 -17.61 -16.89
CA ILE A 180 -5.28 -18.34 -17.26
C ILE A 180 -4.96 -19.45 -18.27
N VAL A 181 -4.24 -19.13 -19.34
CA VAL A 181 -3.89 -20.12 -20.38
C VAL A 181 -3.07 -21.27 -19.80
N GLU A 182 -2.10 -20.95 -18.93
CA GLU A 182 -1.22 -21.95 -18.33
C GLU A 182 -1.99 -22.88 -17.38
N GLU A 183 -2.87 -22.36 -16.52
CA GLU A 183 -3.69 -23.20 -15.63
C GLU A 183 -4.66 -24.09 -16.42
N PHE A 184 -5.23 -23.57 -17.51
CA PHE A 184 -6.06 -24.36 -18.42
C PHE A 184 -5.27 -25.52 -19.05
N GLN A 185 -4.08 -25.24 -19.56
CA GLN A 185 -3.19 -26.25 -20.16
C GLN A 185 -2.78 -27.32 -19.15
N LYS A 186 -2.44 -26.95 -17.91
CA LYS A 186 -2.13 -27.90 -16.82
C LYS A 186 -3.29 -28.87 -16.56
N GLY A 187 -4.53 -28.39 -16.60
CA GLY A 187 -5.72 -29.23 -16.45
C GLY A 187 -5.83 -30.27 -17.57
N ILE A 188 -5.67 -29.83 -18.82
CA ILE A 188 -5.68 -30.71 -20.00
C ILE A 188 -4.55 -31.74 -19.92
N GLU A 189 -3.32 -31.31 -19.64
CA GLU A 189 -2.16 -32.20 -19.53
C GLU A 189 -2.35 -33.28 -18.46
N LYS A 190 -2.93 -32.91 -17.32
CA LYS A 190 -3.24 -33.86 -16.25
C LYS A 190 -4.23 -34.92 -16.70
N GLN A 191 -5.29 -34.53 -17.41
CA GLN A 191 -6.25 -35.50 -17.94
C GLN A 191 -5.62 -36.39 -19.00
N LEU A 192 -4.82 -35.84 -19.92
CA LEU A 192 -4.14 -36.64 -20.94
C LEU A 192 -3.24 -37.71 -20.30
N ARG A 193 -2.45 -37.35 -19.28
CA ARG A 193 -1.61 -38.31 -18.55
C ARG A 193 -2.44 -39.43 -17.92
N SER A 194 -3.57 -39.09 -17.28
CA SER A 194 -4.46 -40.08 -16.66
C SER A 194 -5.10 -41.07 -17.63
N LEU A 195 -5.17 -40.74 -18.93
CA LEU A 195 -5.69 -41.63 -19.97
C LEU A 195 -4.62 -42.55 -20.57
N LEU A 196 -3.34 -42.22 -20.37
CA LEU A 196 -2.21 -42.98 -20.90
C LEU A 196 -1.60 -43.95 -19.87
N GLU A 197 -1.98 -43.80 -18.59
CA GLU A 197 -1.65 -44.72 -17.48
C GLU A 197 -2.67 -45.86 -17.37
#